data_AF-A0A7H8R2K7-F1
#
_entry.id   AF-A0A7H8R2K7-F1
#
_cell.length_a   1.000
_cell.length_b   1.000
_cell.length_c   1.000
_cell.angle_alpha   90.00
_cell.angle_beta   90.00
_cell.angle_gamma   90.00
#
_symmetry.space_group_name_H-M   'P 1'
#
loop_
_entity.id
_entity.type
_entity.pdbx_description
1 polymer ?
#
loop_
_entity_poly.entity_id
_entity_poly.type
_entity_poly.pdbx_seq_one_letter_code
_entity_poly.pdbx_strand_id
1 'polypeptide(L)'
;MYASKKLDHFDRDHDSSLTLHFTNGSAHERDILIGATALKPYVEAQASIGNRPINAEDACENTWIGDRTFLLNNLLIDGELVQFDIASHNKDTE
;
A
#
# COMPACT_ATOMS: atom_id res chain seq x y z
N MET A 1 -5.94 11.92 -19.68
CA MET A 1 -6.51 11.01 -18.67
C MET A 1 -5.60 9.80 -18.56
N TYR A 2 -4.93 9.59 -17.43
CA TYR A 2 -4.29 8.30 -17.17
C TYR A 2 -5.39 7.30 -16.80
N ALA A 3 -5.49 6.20 -17.55
CA ALA A 3 -6.41 5.13 -17.21
C ALA A 3 -6.06 4.58 -15.83
N SER A 4 -7.00 4.63 -14.89
CA SER A 4 -6.82 4.05 -13.56
C SER A 4 -6.56 2.54 -13.71
N LYS A 5 -5.42 2.08 -13.20
CA LYS A 5 -5.12 0.65 -13.10
C LYS A 5 -5.37 0.21 -11.67
N LYS A 6 -6.46 -0.52 -11.44
CA LYS A 6 -6.75 -1.11 -10.13
C LYS A 6 -5.93 -2.41 -9.98
N LEU A 7 -5.09 -2.44 -8.95
CA LEU A 7 -4.34 -3.64 -8.56
C LEU A 7 -5.33 -4.75 -8.17
N ASP A 8 -5.08 -5.96 -8.65
CA ASP A 8 -5.85 -7.16 -8.36
C ASP A 8 -5.14 -7.99 -7.27
N HIS A 9 -3.89 -8.37 -7.53
CA HIS A 9 -3.01 -9.06 -6.58
C HIS A 9 -1.54 -8.75 -6.86
N PHE A 10 -0.64 -9.21 -6.00
CA PHE A 10 0.80 -9.14 -6.21
C PHE A 10 1.46 -10.46 -5.85
N ASP A 11 2.54 -10.78 -6.56
CA ASP A 11 3.42 -11.90 -6.27
C ASP A 11 4.79 -11.39 -5.84
N ARG A 12 5.47 -12.17 -5.00
CA ARG A 12 6.84 -11.90 -4.57
C ARG A 12 7.74 -13.02 -5.07
N ASP A 13 8.76 -12.68 -5.85
CA ASP A 13 9.69 -13.66 -6.39
C ASP A 13 10.82 -13.98 -5.38
N HIS A 14 11.60 -15.02 -5.66
CA HIS A 14 12.71 -15.52 -4.86
C HIS A 14 13.82 -14.48 -4.65
N ASP A 15 13.98 -13.53 -5.58
CA ASP A 15 14.95 -12.43 -5.50
C ASP A 15 14.41 -11.19 -4.76
N SER A 16 13.19 -11.27 -4.21
CA SER A 16 12.46 -10.19 -3.55
C SER A 16 11.85 -9.12 -4.47
N SER A 17 11.87 -9.32 -5.79
CA SER A 17 11.09 -8.50 -6.71
C SER A 17 9.58 -8.67 -6.48
N LEU A 18 8.82 -7.63 -6.85
CA LEU A 18 7.35 -7.60 -6.76
C LEU A 18 6.75 -7.54 -8.16
N THR A 19 5.88 -8.50 -8.47
CA THR A 19 5.06 -8.46 -9.68
C THR A 19 3.66 -8.00 -9.33
N LEU A 20 3.21 -6.91 -9.96
CA LEU A 20 1.89 -6.32 -9.74
C LEU A 20 0.92 -6.74 -10.85
N HIS A 21 -0.16 -7.43 -10.49
CA HIS A 21 -1.22 -7.83 -11.41
C HIS A 21 -2.41 -6.88 -11.31
N PHE A 22 -2.88 -6.36 -12.45
CA PHE A 22 -3.99 -5.42 -12.48
C PHE A 22 -5.25 -6.06 -13.07
N THR A 23 -6.40 -5.56 -12.63
CA THR A 23 -7.74 -6.01 -13.06
C THR A 23 -8.00 -5.93 -14.56
N ASN A 24 -7.19 -5.19 -15.31
CA ASN A 24 -7.24 -5.12 -16.78
C ASN A 24 -6.40 -6.22 -17.46
N GLY A 25 -5.87 -7.18 -16.71
CA GLY A 25 -5.04 -8.28 -17.20
C GLY A 25 -3.59 -7.89 -17.48
N SER A 26 -3.19 -6.63 -17.30
CA SER A 26 -1.77 -6.26 -17.39
C SER A 26 -1.02 -6.62 -16.12
N ALA A 27 0.22 -7.09 -16.26
CA ALA A 27 1.16 -7.28 -15.16
C ALA A 27 2.34 -6.32 -15.34
N HIS A 28 2.90 -5.83 -14.23
CA HIS A 28 4.09 -4.98 -14.24
C HIS A 28 5.07 -5.50 -13.20
N GLU A 29 6.23 -5.92 -13.66
CA GLU A 29 7.42 -6.15 -12.83
C GLU A 29 8.08 -4.78 -12.59
N ARG A 30 8.31 -4.42 -11.33
CA ARG A 30 8.88 -3.12 -10.95
C ARG A 30 9.87 -3.29 -9.80
N ASP A 31 11.02 -2.64 -9.92
CA ASP A 31 12.09 -2.64 -8.91
C ASP A 31 11.79 -1.77 -7.68
N ILE A 32 10.72 -0.97 -7.72
CA ILE A 32 10.39 0.05 -6.72
C ILE A 32 8.87 0.05 -6.50
N LEU A 33 8.43 0.08 -5.24
CA LEU A 33 7.14 0.66 -4.89
C LEU A 33 7.33 2.17 -4.64
N ILE A 34 6.74 2.88 -5.60
CA ILE A 34 6.41 4.30 -5.67
C ILE A 34 5.88 4.78 -4.31
N GLY A 35 6.31 5.94 -3.83
CA GLY A 35 5.62 6.69 -2.78
C GLY A 35 4.17 6.94 -3.21
N ALA A 36 3.32 5.96 -2.91
CA ALA A 36 1.94 5.91 -3.34
C ALA A 36 1.10 6.32 -2.15
N THR A 37 0.77 7.61 -2.11
CA THR A 37 -0.20 8.11 -1.14
C THR A 37 -1.59 7.73 -1.63
N ALA A 38 -2.26 6.87 -0.87
CA ALA A 38 -3.66 6.53 -1.11
C ALA A 38 -4.53 7.14 -0.01
N LEU A 39 -5.56 7.88 -0.43
CA LEU A 39 -6.62 8.36 0.44
C LEU A 39 -7.85 7.47 0.24
N LYS A 40 -8.34 6.88 1.33
CA LYS A 40 -9.48 5.97 1.32
C LYS A 40 -10.48 6.29 2.42
N PRO A 41 -11.79 6.23 2.16
CA PRO A 41 -12.79 6.28 3.23
C PRO A 41 -12.50 5.20 4.26
N TYR A 42 -12.65 5.52 5.54
CA TYR A 42 -12.36 4.61 6.65
C TYR A 42 -13.02 3.25 6.50
N VAL A 43 -14.32 3.23 6.20
CA VAL A 43 -15.09 1.98 6.07
C VAL A 43 -14.53 1.08 4.97
N GLU A 44 -14.11 1.65 3.83
CA GLU A 44 -13.53 0.86 2.73
C GLU A 44 -12.14 0.33 3.10
N ALA A 45 -11.31 1.16 3.73
CA ALA A 45 -9.97 0.78 4.15
C ALA A 45 -10.03 -0.31 5.23
N GLN A 46 -10.88 -0.14 6.24
CA GLN A 46 -11.11 -1.10 7.31
C GLN A 46 -11.62 -2.45 6.76
N ALA A 47 -12.58 -2.43 5.83
CA ALA A 47 -13.06 -3.65 5.19
C ALA A 47 -11.97 -4.38 4.38
N SER A 48 -10.97 -3.65 3.87
CA SER A 48 -9.90 -4.20 3.03
C SER A 48 -8.73 -4.77 3.85
N ILE A 49 -8.33 -4.12 4.94
CA ILE A 49 -7.12 -4.49 5.70
C ILE A 49 -7.37 -4.84 7.18
N GLY A 50 -8.62 -4.78 7.62
CA GLY A 50 -9.06 -5.11 8.98
C GLY A 50 -8.89 -3.96 9.98
N ASN A 51 -9.33 -4.20 11.23
CA ASN A 51 -9.35 -3.20 12.32
C ASN A 51 -7.99 -2.97 12.99
N ARG A 52 -7.07 -3.94 12.91
CA ARG A 52 -5.81 -3.84 13.66
C ARG A 52 -4.86 -2.77 13.10
N PRO A 53 -4.75 -2.58 11.77
CA PRO A 53 -3.90 -1.54 11.20
C PRO A 53 -4.51 -0.15 11.20
N ILE A 54 -5.85 -0.03 11.32
CA ILE A 54 -6.60 1.23 11.32
C ILE A 54 -7.69 1.14 12.39
N ASN A 55 -7.56 1.92 13.46
CA ASN A 55 -8.53 1.95 14.55
C ASN A 55 -8.97 3.39 14.83
N ALA A 56 -10.24 3.72 14.56
CA ALA A 56 -10.79 5.03 14.87
C ALA A 56 -10.94 5.31 16.37
N GLU A 57 -11.07 4.27 17.20
CA GLU A 57 -11.18 4.41 18.67
C GLU A 57 -9.82 4.68 19.33
N ASP A 58 -8.73 4.35 18.62
CA ASP A 58 -7.34 4.55 19.06
C ASP A 58 -6.53 5.09 17.86
N ALA A 59 -6.94 6.26 17.39
CA ALA A 59 -6.38 6.89 16.21
C ALA A 59 -4.96 7.38 16.48
N CYS A 60 -3.98 6.72 15.86
CA CYS A 60 -2.58 7.09 15.91
C CYS A 60 -1.94 6.95 14.53
N GLU A 61 -0.93 7.76 14.25
CA GLU A 61 -0.05 7.52 13.11
C GLU A 61 0.75 6.24 13.37
N ASN A 62 0.51 5.23 12.54
CA ASN A 62 1.17 3.94 12.67
C ASN A 62 2.24 3.79 11.61
N THR A 63 3.46 3.52 12.06
CA THR A 63 4.57 3.17 11.17
C THR A 63 4.93 1.71 11.32
N TRP A 64 5.02 1.02 10.19
CA TRP A 64 5.40 -0.39 10.08
C TRP A 64 6.67 -0.48 9.24
N ILE A 65 7.72 -1.03 9.84
CA ILE A 65 9.00 -1.25 9.17
C ILE A 65 9.16 -2.74 8.95
N GLY A 66 9.25 -3.13 7.69
CA GLY A 66 9.61 -4.48 7.26
C GLY A 66 10.96 -4.49 6.57
N ASP A 67 11.44 -5.66 6.18
CA ASP A 67 12.67 -5.77 5.40
C ASP A 67 12.54 -4.98 4.09
N ARG A 68 13.33 -3.90 4.00
CA ARG A 68 13.37 -2.91 2.90
C ARG A 68 12.01 -2.32 2.50
N THR A 69 11.03 -2.37 3.40
CA THR A 69 9.68 -1.87 3.15
C THR A 69 9.23 -1.01 4.32
N PHE A 70 8.56 0.08 4.01
CA PHE A 70 8.01 1.03 4.95
C PHE A 70 6.53 1.25 4.62
N LEU A 71 5.68 1.19 5.64
CA LEU A 71 4.29 1.59 5.53
C LEU A 71 3.96 2.53 6.69
N LEU A 72 3.42 3.69 6.35
CA LEU A 72 2.80 4.62 7.29
C LEU A 72 1.31 4.66 6.99
N ASN A 73 0.50 4.63 8.04
CA ASN A 73 -0.91 4.97 7.92
C ASN A 73 -1.30 6.02 8.97
N ASN A 74 -2.25 6.87 8.59
CA ASN A 74 -2.78 7.91 9.46
C ASN A 74 -4.28 8.09 9.22
N LEU A 75 -4.99 8.48 10.28
CA LEU A 75 -6.39 8.89 10.22
C LEU A 75 -6.47 10.41 10.11
N LEU A 76 -7.18 10.87 9.09
CA LEU A 76 -7.42 12.28 8.79
C LEU A 76 -8.92 12.57 8.93
N ILE A 77 -9.25 13.86 9.08
CA ILE A 77 -10.64 14.37 9.14
C ILE A 77 -11.46 13.58 10.17
N ASP A 78 -11.07 13.67 11.44
CA ASP A 78 -11.74 12.99 12.57
C ASP A 78 -11.98 11.49 12.36
N GLY A 79 -11.11 10.83 11.58
CA GLY A 79 -11.17 9.40 11.32
C GLY A 79 -12.00 9.00 10.11
N GLU A 80 -12.54 9.93 9.33
CA GLU A 80 -13.32 9.61 8.12
C GLU A 80 -12.44 9.14 6.96
N LEU A 81 -11.18 9.59 6.93
CA LEU A 81 -10.25 9.34 5.84
C LEU A 81 -8.97 8.68 6.34
N VAL A 82 -8.51 7.68 5.61
CA VAL A 82 -7.24 6.99 5.89
C VAL A 82 -6.24 7.36 4.81
N GLN A 83 -5.07 7.83 5.25
CA GLN A 83 -3.89 7.98 4.42
C GLN A 83 -3.00 6.75 4.57
N PHE A 84 -2.49 6.25 3.45
CA PHE A 84 -1.41 5.27 3.42
C PHE A 84 -0.25 5.85 2.63
N ASP A 85 0.95 5.78 3.19
CA ASP A 85 2.19 6.00 2.46
C ASP A 85 3.00 4.71 2.51
N ILE A 86 3.34 4.17 1.35
CA ILE A 86 4.09 2.93 1.23
C ILE A 86 5.33 3.20 0.40
N ALA A 87 6.48 2.77 0.89
CA ALA A 87 7.73 2.81 0.17
C ALA A 87 8.39 1.43 0.24
N SER A 88 8.95 0.98 -0.87
CA SER A 88 9.86 -0.17 -0.86
C SER A 88 11.14 0.18 -1.57
N HIS A 89 12.23 -0.40 -1.10
CA HIS A 89 13.55 -0.27 -1.71
C HIS A 89 14.00 -1.66 -2.15
N ASN A 90 14.26 -1.84 -3.44
CA ASN A 90 15.00 -3.01 -3.89
C ASN A 90 16.49 -2.67 -3.96
N LYS A 91 17.35 -3.66 -3.69
CA LYS A 91 18.78 -3.53 -3.98
C LYS A 91 18.93 -3.60 -5.49
N ASP A 92 19.64 -2.66 -6.09
CA ASP A 92 20.14 -2.83 -7.46
C ASP A 92 20.95 -4.14 -7.49
N THR A 93 20.58 -5.06 -8.37
CA THR A 93 21.42 -6.21 -8.73
C THR A 93 22.53 -5.67 -9.62
N GLU A 94 23.77 -5.63 -9.12
CA GLU A 94 24.97 -5.49 -9.97
C GLU A 94 25.10 -6.66 -10.95
#